data_AF-A0A970P5N8-F1
#
_entry.id   AF-A0A970P5N8-F1
#
_cell.length_a   1.000
_cell.length_b   1.000
_cell.length_c   1.000
_cell.angle_alpha   90.00
_cell.angle_beta   90.00
_cell.angle_gamma   90.00
#
_symmetry.space_group_name_H-M   'P 1'
#
loop_
_entity.id
_entity.type
_entity.pdbx_description
1 polymer ?
#
loop_
_entity_poly.entity_id
_entity_poly.type
_entity_poly.pdbx_seq_one_letter_code
_entity_poly.pdbx_strand_id
1 'polypeptide(L)'
;MRLLLSGYYGFGNAGDEAVLSATLTEIRRRLPEAEPVVLSADPQATRRQHEVAALPRWPFGSLREAVRSADLLVSGGGSLLQNATSSRSLIYYLLTLELARRANVPYMIHGQGLGPLNGLLSRRATGRVLRNARAITLRDEASMALAADLGAPEERLTLTADSAVLLEPVSDAEVDAILAEAGLMPDRPVVGMVVREWRGAREALGPLARIGRMAAREWDAQIAIIAFQTPED
;
A
#
# COMPACT_ATOMS: atom_id res chain seq x y z
N MET A 1 -9.34 19.17 -9.77
CA MET A 1 -7.98 19.18 -9.15
C MET A 1 -7.36 17.81 -9.34
N ARG A 2 -6.20 17.70 -9.96
CA ARG A 2 -5.57 16.42 -10.28
C ARG A 2 -4.67 15.92 -9.16
N LEU A 3 -5.08 14.81 -8.54
CA LEU A 3 -4.32 14.13 -7.48
C LEU A 3 -3.55 12.96 -8.09
N LEU A 4 -2.22 13.00 -8.07
CA LEU A 4 -1.39 11.88 -8.52
C LEU A 4 -1.06 10.98 -7.33
N LEU A 5 -1.49 9.72 -7.37
CA LEU A 5 -1.20 8.73 -6.34
C LEU A 5 0.02 7.90 -6.76
N SER A 6 0.99 7.79 -5.85
CA SER A 6 2.19 6.96 -6.01
C SER A 6 2.25 5.92 -4.90
N GLY A 7 2.36 4.65 -5.27
CA GLY A 7 2.47 3.53 -4.33
C GLY A 7 2.95 2.25 -5.02
N TYR A 8 2.91 1.13 -4.31
CA TYR A 8 3.21 -0.19 -4.87
C TYR A 8 1.98 -0.78 -5.58
N TYR A 9 1.37 0.02 -6.45
CA TYR A 9 0.12 -0.31 -7.13
C TYR A 9 0.36 -0.98 -8.49
N GLY A 10 -0.54 -1.89 -8.86
CA GLY A 10 -0.49 -2.67 -10.09
C GLY A 10 0.52 -3.82 -10.06
N PHE A 11 1.02 -4.20 -8.88
CA PHE A 11 1.88 -5.37 -8.71
C PHE A 11 1.12 -6.63 -8.28
N GLY A 12 -0.21 -6.54 -8.12
CA GLY A 12 -1.03 -7.67 -7.67
C GLY A 12 -0.89 -7.96 -6.17
N ASN A 13 -0.38 -7.02 -5.37
CA ASN A 13 -0.31 -7.15 -3.92
C ASN A 13 -1.64 -6.74 -3.29
N ALA A 14 -2.38 -7.69 -2.73
CA ALA A 14 -3.72 -7.47 -2.17
C ALA A 14 -3.74 -6.37 -1.09
N GLY A 15 -2.69 -6.28 -0.27
CA GLY A 15 -2.57 -5.25 0.76
C GLY A 15 -2.42 -3.84 0.20
N ASP A 16 -1.54 -3.65 -0.79
CA ASP A 16 -1.35 -2.34 -1.41
C ASP A 16 -2.56 -1.93 -2.27
N GLU A 17 -3.22 -2.88 -2.95
CA GLU A 17 -4.47 -2.63 -3.66
C GLU A 17 -5.62 -2.28 -2.69
N ALA A 18 -5.68 -2.92 -1.52
CA ALA A 18 -6.60 -2.58 -0.43
C ALA A 18 -6.40 -1.13 0.05
N VAL A 19 -5.14 -0.74 0.31
CA VAL A 19 -4.78 0.63 0.69
C VAL A 19 -5.19 1.63 -0.41
N LEU A 20 -4.98 1.29 -1.69
CA LEU A 20 -5.40 2.12 -2.81
C LEU A 20 -6.93 2.29 -2.85
N SER A 21 -7.67 1.19 -2.76
CA SER A 21 -9.14 1.20 -2.78
C SER A 21 -9.71 2.10 -1.67
N ALA A 22 -9.26 1.89 -0.43
CA ALA A 22 -9.67 2.70 0.71
C ALA A 22 -9.32 4.20 0.52
N THR A 23 -8.13 4.49 0.01
CA THR A 23 -7.70 5.87 -0.28
C THR A 23 -8.59 6.53 -1.35
N LEU A 24 -8.90 5.81 -2.43
CA LEU A 24 -9.75 6.32 -3.51
C LEU A 24 -11.19 6.55 -3.05
N THR A 25 -11.75 5.65 -2.25
CA THR A 25 -13.07 5.81 -1.63
C THR A 25 -13.11 7.09 -0.79
N GLU A 26 -12.12 7.32 0.08
CA GLU A 26 -12.07 8.54 0.89
C GLU A 26 -11.89 9.81 0.05
N ILE A 27 -11.06 9.77 -1.00
CA ILE A 27 -10.88 10.90 -1.92
C ILE A 27 -12.22 11.23 -2.59
N ARG A 28 -12.91 10.24 -3.18
CA ARG A 28 -14.21 10.45 -3.84
C ARG A 28 -15.26 11.00 -2.87
N ARG A 29 -15.26 10.51 -1.63
CA ARG A 29 -16.20 10.93 -0.59
C ARG A 29 -15.95 12.35 -0.08
N ARG A 30 -14.69 12.71 0.16
CA ARG A 30 -14.32 14.00 0.80
C ARG A 30 -14.00 15.10 -0.20
N LEU A 31 -13.54 14.74 -1.40
CA LEU A 31 -13.09 15.64 -2.45
C LEU A 31 -13.72 15.21 -3.79
N PRO A 32 -15.05 15.34 -3.98
CA PRO A 32 -15.74 14.85 -5.17
C PRO A 32 -15.26 15.52 -6.48
N GLU A 33 -14.72 16.73 -6.41
CA GLU A 33 -14.14 17.49 -7.53
C GLU A 33 -12.67 17.12 -7.83
N ALA A 34 -12.09 16.19 -7.08
CA ALA A 34 -10.75 15.70 -7.32
C ALA A 34 -10.75 14.63 -8.42
N GLU A 35 -9.72 14.69 -9.25
CA GLU A 35 -9.45 13.71 -10.29
C GLU A 35 -8.25 12.87 -9.87
N PRO A 36 -8.46 11.73 -9.18
CA PRO A 36 -7.37 10.84 -8.82
C PRO A 36 -6.80 10.14 -10.07
N VAL A 37 -5.47 10.13 -10.16
CA VAL A 37 -4.70 9.43 -11.18
C VAL A 37 -3.63 8.59 -10.51
N VAL A 38 -3.54 7.30 -10.82
CA VAL A 38 -2.65 6.35 -10.13
C VAL A 38 -1.42 6.02 -10.98
N LEU A 39 -0.22 6.16 -10.42
CA LEU A 39 1.00 5.56 -10.97
C LEU A 39 0.99 4.06 -10.69
N SER A 40 0.97 3.25 -11.75
CA SER A 40 0.80 1.81 -11.66
C SER A 40 1.84 1.04 -12.49
N ALA A 41 2.20 -0.16 -12.02
CA ALA A 41 2.99 -1.12 -12.79
C ALA A 41 2.18 -1.78 -13.92
N ASP A 42 0.87 -1.98 -13.71
CA ASP A 42 -0.10 -2.39 -14.73
C ASP A 42 -1.29 -1.40 -14.74
N PRO A 43 -1.20 -0.31 -15.53
CA PRO A 43 -2.27 0.67 -15.61
C PRO A 43 -3.61 0.11 -16.11
N GLN A 44 -3.60 -0.97 -16.91
CA GLN A 44 -4.85 -1.56 -17.41
C GLN A 44 -5.57 -2.34 -16.31
N ALA A 45 -4.84 -3.14 -15.54
CA ALA A 45 -5.40 -3.82 -14.36
C ALA A 45 -5.92 -2.82 -13.34
N THR A 46 -5.14 -1.79 -12.99
CA THR A 46 -5.55 -0.76 -12.02
C THR A 46 -6.79 0.01 -12.46
N ARG A 47 -6.91 0.38 -13.74
CA ARG A 47 -8.13 1.03 -14.27
C ARG A 47 -9.37 0.16 -14.10
N ARG A 48 -9.25 -1.14 -14.42
CA ARG A 48 -10.37 -2.09 -14.33
C ARG A 48 -10.78 -2.35 -12.89
N GLN A 49 -9.80 -2.54 -11.99
CA GLN A 49 -10.06 -2.92 -10.61
C GLN A 49 -10.59 -1.77 -9.76
N HIS A 50 -10.07 -0.55 -9.95
CA HIS A 50 -10.37 0.59 -9.08
C HIS A 50 -11.22 1.67 -9.75
N GLU A 51 -11.58 1.51 -11.02
CA GLU A 51 -12.36 2.46 -11.81
C GLU A 51 -11.76 3.88 -11.75
N VAL A 52 -10.44 3.96 -11.92
CA VAL A 52 -9.65 5.18 -11.77
C VAL A 52 -8.72 5.35 -12.95
N ALA A 53 -8.40 6.60 -13.33
CA ALA A 53 -7.34 6.84 -14.30
C ALA A 53 -6.01 6.32 -13.75
N ALA A 54 -5.28 5.54 -14.55
CA ALA A 54 -3.95 5.07 -14.20
C ALA A 54 -2.94 5.43 -15.30
N LEU A 55 -1.70 5.67 -14.91
CA LEU A 55 -0.57 5.97 -15.79
C LEU A 55 0.60 5.04 -15.46
N PRO A 56 1.44 4.72 -16.46
CA PRO A 56 2.60 3.88 -16.21
C PRO A 56 3.60 4.61 -15.31
N ARG A 57 4.12 3.89 -14.30
CA ARG A 57 5.16 4.41 -13.41
C ARG A 57 6.56 4.48 -14.04
N TRP A 58 6.73 3.90 -15.21
CA TRP A 58 7.96 3.86 -16.02
C TRP A 58 7.59 3.72 -17.51
N PRO A 59 8.33 4.27 -18.48
CA PRO A 59 9.65 4.91 -18.42
C PRO A 59 9.69 6.27 -17.73
N PHE A 60 10.90 6.77 -17.45
CA PHE A 60 11.13 8.04 -16.75
C PHE A 60 10.41 9.24 -17.38
N GLY A 61 10.26 9.26 -18.71
CA GLY A 61 9.51 10.31 -19.42
C GLY A 61 8.05 10.38 -18.96
N SER A 62 7.36 9.24 -18.94
CA SER A 62 5.96 9.14 -18.49
C SER A 62 5.81 9.50 -17.02
N LEU A 63 6.73 9.04 -16.16
CA LEU A 63 6.75 9.42 -14.74
C LEU A 63 6.88 10.93 -14.55
N ARG A 64 7.84 11.55 -15.24
CA ARG A 64 8.10 12.99 -15.15
C ARG A 64 6.91 13.80 -15.64
N GLU A 65 6.28 13.40 -16.73
CA GLU A 65 5.10 14.07 -17.28
C GLU A 65 3.91 13.95 -16.33
N ALA A 66 3.63 12.74 -15.82
CA ALA A 66 2.58 12.52 -14.84
C ALA A 66 2.74 13.43 -13.62
N VAL A 67 3.94 13.48 -13.04
CA VAL A 67 4.25 14.35 -11.90
C VAL A 67 4.04 15.83 -12.23
N ARG A 68 4.52 16.31 -13.38
CA ARG A 68 4.38 17.73 -13.77
C ARG A 68 2.94 18.15 -14.05
N SER A 69 2.08 17.21 -14.42
CA SER A 69 0.67 17.47 -14.70
C SER A 69 -0.22 17.50 -13.45
N ALA A 70 0.32 17.15 -12.28
CA ALA A 70 -0.46 17.02 -11.05
C ALA A 70 -0.51 18.32 -10.26
N ASP A 71 -1.64 18.55 -9.58
CA ASP A 71 -1.79 19.65 -8.61
C ASP A 71 -1.23 19.25 -7.23
N LEU A 72 -1.29 17.96 -6.90
CA LEU A 72 -0.73 17.36 -5.68
C LEU A 72 -0.28 15.93 -5.95
N LEU A 73 0.92 15.57 -5.48
CA LEU A 73 1.37 14.18 -5.41
C LEU A 73 1.09 13.60 -4.02
N VAL A 74 0.34 12.51 -3.96
CA VAL A 74 0.10 11.73 -2.75
C VAL A 74 0.98 10.49 -2.80
N SER A 75 2.01 10.45 -1.94
CA SER A 75 2.78 9.24 -1.68
C SER A 75 1.94 8.36 -0.76
N GLY A 76 1.25 7.38 -1.34
CA GLY A 76 0.24 6.55 -0.66
C GLY A 76 0.81 5.69 0.46
N GLY A 77 -0.06 4.89 1.09
CA GLY A 77 0.28 4.07 2.25
C GLY A 77 1.23 2.90 1.96
N GLY A 78 1.36 2.01 2.95
CA GLY A 78 2.33 0.92 2.92
C GLY A 78 3.72 1.35 3.38
N SER A 79 4.73 0.51 3.17
CA SER A 79 6.13 0.80 3.56
C SER A 79 6.98 1.13 2.34
N LEU A 80 6.76 2.30 1.72
CA LEU A 80 7.43 2.69 0.47
C LEU A 80 8.87 3.18 0.70
N LEU A 81 9.09 3.97 1.75
CA LEU A 81 10.39 4.57 2.07
C LEU A 81 11.22 3.64 2.98
N GLN A 82 11.66 2.52 2.42
CA GLN A 82 12.51 1.51 3.07
C GLN A 82 13.43 0.81 2.08
N ASN A 83 14.53 0.22 2.56
CA ASN A 83 15.46 -0.55 1.72
C ASN A 83 15.88 -1.89 2.34
N ALA A 84 15.03 -2.51 3.15
CA ALA A 84 15.17 -3.92 3.53
C ALA A 84 14.88 -4.86 2.36
N THR A 85 13.82 -4.60 1.58
CA THR A 85 13.43 -5.48 0.47
C THR A 85 14.13 -5.11 -0.84
N SER A 86 14.32 -3.81 -1.11
CA SER A 86 14.97 -3.35 -2.33
C SER A 86 15.42 -1.89 -2.25
N SER A 87 16.72 -1.64 -2.39
CA SER A 87 17.26 -0.29 -2.56
C SER A 87 16.77 0.39 -3.83
N ARG A 88 16.40 -0.37 -4.87
CA ARG A 88 15.88 0.18 -6.13
C ARG A 88 14.50 0.79 -5.93
N SER A 89 13.65 0.15 -5.12
CA SER A 89 12.32 0.66 -4.78
C SER A 89 12.42 1.98 -4.02
N LEU A 90 13.31 2.06 -3.02
CA LEU A 90 13.58 3.31 -2.31
C LEU A 90 14.00 4.43 -3.27
N ILE A 91 14.96 4.15 -4.17
CA ILE A 91 15.45 5.14 -5.15
C ILE A 91 14.29 5.64 -6.03
N TYR A 92 13.42 4.75 -6.49
CA TYR A 92 12.25 5.12 -7.29
C TYR A 92 11.32 6.11 -6.54
N TYR A 93 10.97 5.82 -5.28
CA TYR A 93 10.05 6.67 -4.53
C TYR A 93 10.69 8.01 -4.16
N LEU A 94 11.97 8.01 -3.76
CA LEU A 94 12.72 9.25 -3.53
C LEU A 94 12.83 10.11 -4.79
N LEU A 95 13.07 9.48 -5.95
CA LEU A 95 13.11 10.17 -7.25
C LEU A 95 11.75 10.79 -7.58
N THR A 96 10.66 10.08 -7.36
CA THR A 96 9.30 10.56 -7.64
C THR A 96 8.97 11.81 -6.80
N LEU A 97 9.29 11.79 -5.51
CA LEU A 97 9.09 12.94 -4.60
C LEU A 97 10.01 14.13 -4.96
N GLU A 98 11.25 13.85 -5.34
CA GLU A 98 12.20 14.88 -5.77
C GLU A 98 11.79 15.50 -7.12
N LEU A 99 11.19 14.73 -8.03
CA LEU A 99 10.60 15.24 -9.27
C LEU A 99 9.46 16.21 -8.98
N ALA A 100 8.56 15.88 -8.04
CA ALA A 100 7.48 16.76 -7.63
C ALA A 100 8.03 18.08 -7.06
N ARG A 101 9.00 17.97 -6.14
CA ARG A 101 9.71 19.14 -5.59
C ARG A 101 10.30 20.04 -6.67
N ARG A 102 11.00 19.47 -7.66
CA ARG A 102 11.62 20.22 -8.76
C ARG A 102 10.61 20.81 -9.74
N ALA A 103 9.44 20.19 -9.87
CA ALA A 103 8.33 20.68 -10.67
C ALA A 103 7.46 21.71 -9.94
N ASN A 104 7.78 22.06 -8.68
CA ASN A 104 6.96 22.87 -7.77
C ASN A 104 5.56 22.28 -7.52
N VAL A 105 5.41 20.96 -7.68
CA VAL A 105 4.20 20.23 -7.34
C VAL A 105 4.28 19.86 -5.86
N PRO A 106 3.36 20.32 -5.00
CA PRO A 106 3.34 19.93 -3.60
C PRO A 106 3.14 18.42 -3.49
N TYR A 107 3.63 17.83 -2.40
CA TYR A 107 3.37 16.44 -2.10
C TYR A 107 3.15 16.20 -0.61
N MET A 108 2.45 15.11 -0.32
CA MET A 108 2.26 14.60 1.03
C MET A 108 2.66 13.13 1.14
N ILE A 109 3.05 12.73 2.34
CA ILE A 109 3.24 11.33 2.71
C ILE A 109 1.96 10.89 3.44
N HIS A 110 1.30 9.86 2.91
CA HIS A 110 -0.03 9.46 3.36
C HIS A 110 -0.02 8.06 3.98
N GLY A 111 -0.29 7.95 5.29
CA GLY A 111 -0.51 6.68 5.99
C GLY A 111 0.64 5.67 5.87
N GLN A 112 1.89 6.13 5.76
CA GLN A 112 3.03 5.24 5.50
C GLN A 112 3.64 4.65 6.76
N GLY A 113 4.12 3.42 6.64
CA GLY A 113 5.21 2.91 7.47
C GLY A 113 6.56 3.37 6.89
N LEU A 114 7.50 3.76 7.74
CA LEU A 114 8.85 4.16 7.34
C LEU A 114 9.87 3.13 7.78
N GLY A 115 10.80 2.85 6.86
CA GLY A 115 11.94 2.00 7.13
C GLY A 115 11.66 0.49 7.14
N PRO A 116 12.69 -0.30 7.48
CA PRO A 116 14.02 0.15 7.92
C PRO A 116 14.81 0.87 6.80
N LEU A 117 15.66 1.81 7.20
CA LEU A 117 16.53 2.60 6.32
C LEU A 117 17.99 2.37 6.65
N ASN A 118 18.62 1.48 5.89
CA ASN A 118 20.02 1.13 5.99
C ASN A 118 20.88 2.10 5.17
N GLY A 119 21.94 2.63 5.77
CA GLY A 119 22.93 3.48 5.12
C GLY A 119 22.64 4.99 5.22
N LEU A 120 23.73 5.76 5.37
CA LEU A 120 23.66 7.21 5.59
C LEU A 120 23.06 7.98 4.42
N LEU A 121 23.31 7.55 3.18
CA LEU A 121 22.78 8.20 1.98
C LEU A 121 21.25 8.04 1.88
N SER A 122 20.74 6.83 2.10
CA SER A 122 19.30 6.53 2.14
C SER A 122 18.58 7.39 3.18
N ARG A 123 19.15 7.46 4.39
CA ARG A 123 18.64 8.28 5.49
C ARG A 123 18.65 9.77 5.15
N ARG A 124 19.77 10.30 4.64
CA ARG A 124 19.89 11.72 4.23
C ARG A 124 18.91 12.09 3.12
N ALA A 125 18.77 11.23 2.11
CA ALA A 125 17.84 11.46 1.01
C ALA A 125 16.38 11.41 1.48
N THR A 126 16.05 10.44 2.34
CA THR A 126 14.72 10.34 2.96
C THR A 126 14.39 11.56 3.81
N GLY A 127 15.29 11.97 4.71
CA GLY A 127 15.09 13.17 5.53
C GLY A 127 14.91 14.44 4.69
N ARG A 128 15.58 14.55 3.52
CA ARG A 128 15.36 15.66 2.59
C ARG A 128 13.94 15.67 2.04
N VAL A 129 13.39 14.54 1.59
CA VAL A 129 12.02 14.52 1.07
C VAL A 129 10.99 14.76 2.18
N LEU A 130 11.22 14.23 3.38
CA LEU A 130 10.33 14.48 4.52
C LEU A 130 10.27 15.98 4.87
N ARG A 131 11.41 16.68 4.93
CA ARG A 131 11.44 18.14 5.19
C ARG A 131 10.65 18.99 4.18
N ASN A 132 10.50 18.50 2.95
CA ASN A 132 9.84 19.23 1.88
C ASN A 132 8.38 18.78 1.66
N ALA A 133 7.91 17.74 2.33
CA ALA A 133 6.51 17.33 2.30
C ALA A 133 5.63 18.41 2.95
N ARG A 134 4.43 18.61 2.41
CA ARG A 134 3.42 19.55 2.96
C ARG A 134 2.68 18.96 4.15
N ALA A 135 2.52 17.65 4.19
CA ALA A 135 1.96 16.90 5.30
C ALA A 135 2.58 15.50 5.32
N ILE A 136 2.73 14.93 6.52
CA ILE A 136 3.30 13.61 6.74
C ILE A 136 2.41 12.87 7.74
N THR A 137 1.69 11.87 7.25
CA THR A 137 0.87 10.98 8.09
C THR A 137 1.50 9.60 8.11
N LEU A 138 1.63 9.04 9.31
CA LEU A 138 2.36 7.79 9.57
C LEU A 138 1.46 6.83 10.33
N ARG A 139 1.57 5.53 10.05
CA ARG A 139 0.63 4.52 10.57
C ARG A 139 1.05 3.86 11.89
N ASP A 140 2.27 4.11 12.35
CA ASP A 140 2.84 3.52 13.56
C ASP A 140 3.90 4.41 14.23
N GLU A 141 4.09 4.21 15.53
CA GLU A 141 4.98 5.02 16.37
C GLU A 141 6.46 4.90 15.97
N ALA A 142 6.89 3.72 15.51
CA ALA A 142 8.27 3.51 15.08
C ALA A 142 8.58 4.36 13.84
N SER A 143 7.64 4.44 12.90
CA SER A 143 7.71 5.30 11.73
C SER A 143 7.71 6.78 12.11
N MET A 144 6.87 7.18 13.07
CA MET A 144 6.83 8.54 13.62
C MET A 144 8.18 8.94 14.22
N ALA A 145 8.75 8.11 15.08
CA ALA A 145 10.06 8.34 15.68
C ALA A 145 11.16 8.43 14.63
N LEU A 146 11.15 7.54 13.63
CA LEU A 146 12.12 7.59 12.53
C LEU A 146 11.98 8.84 11.68
N ALA A 147 10.76 9.31 11.38
CA ALA A 147 10.56 10.56 10.65
C ALA A 147 11.15 11.77 11.39
N ALA A 148 10.87 11.86 12.70
CA ALA A 148 11.41 12.91 13.57
C ALA A 148 12.95 12.88 13.61
N ASP A 149 13.55 11.71 13.79
CA ASP A 149 15.01 11.51 13.77
C ASP A 149 15.66 11.88 12.43
N LEU A 150 14.94 11.71 11.32
CA LEU A 150 15.38 12.15 9.99
C LEU A 150 15.17 13.66 9.75
N GLY A 151 14.63 14.38 10.73
CA GLY A 151 14.42 15.81 10.74
C GLY A 151 13.15 16.26 10.01
N ALA A 152 12.09 15.44 10.00
CA ALA A 152 10.78 15.87 9.56
C ALA A 152 10.24 16.98 10.51
N PRO A 153 9.60 18.06 9.99
CA PRO A 153 9.05 19.11 10.83
C PRO A 153 7.90 18.58 11.69
N GLU A 154 7.96 18.80 13.00
CA GLU A 154 7.00 18.30 13.97
C GLU A 154 5.57 18.75 13.66
N GLU A 155 5.41 20.01 13.23
CA GLU A 155 4.12 20.61 12.87
C GLU A 155 3.47 19.98 11.62
N ARG A 156 4.19 19.15 10.88
CA ARG A 156 3.69 18.43 9.69
C ARG A 156 3.51 16.94 9.93
N LEU A 157 3.90 16.44 11.10
CA LEU A 157 3.78 15.04 11.45
C LEU A 157 2.43 14.75 12.11
N THR A 158 1.82 13.64 11.73
CA THR A 158 0.57 13.16 12.35
C THR A 158 0.58 11.64 12.40
N LEU A 159 0.36 11.08 13.58
CA LEU A 159 0.15 9.65 13.76
C LEU A 159 -1.31 9.30 13.40
N THR A 160 -1.47 8.22 12.64
CA THR A 160 -2.74 7.74 12.08
C THR A 160 -2.78 6.21 12.14
N ALA A 161 -3.89 5.60 11.74
CA ALA A 161 -3.98 4.16 11.50
C ALA A 161 -3.57 3.82 10.06
N ASP A 162 -3.43 2.53 9.75
CA ASP A 162 -3.28 2.07 8.37
C ASP A 162 -4.56 2.37 7.56
N SER A 163 -4.39 2.90 6.33
CA SER A 163 -5.52 3.26 5.47
C SER A 163 -6.41 2.07 5.11
N ALA A 164 -5.90 0.83 5.11
CA ALA A 164 -6.71 -0.36 4.84
C ALA A 164 -7.82 -0.59 5.87
N VAL A 165 -7.73 -0.01 7.08
CA VAL A 165 -8.80 -0.06 8.10
C VAL A 165 -10.07 0.67 7.64
N LEU A 166 -9.96 1.54 6.64
CA LEU A 166 -11.09 2.28 6.07
C LEU A 166 -11.82 1.51 4.96
N LEU A 167 -11.43 0.27 4.67
CA LEU A 167 -12.17 -0.56 3.71
C LEU A 167 -13.58 -0.83 4.21
N GLU A 168 -14.55 -0.57 3.35
CA GLU A 168 -15.93 -0.91 3.60
C GLU A 168 -16.14 -2.39 3.25
N PRO A 169 -16.81 -3.16 4.14
CA PRO A 169 -17.14 -4.54 3.84
C PRO A 169 -18.15 -4.59 2.68
N VAL A 170 -18.01 -5.60 1.83
CA VAL A 170 -19.06 -5.97 0.87
C VAL A 170 -20.27 -6.56 1.61
N SER A 171 -21.39 -6.69 0.93
CA SER A 171 -22.60 -7.26 1.55
C SER A 171 -22.41 -8.73 1.93
N ASP A 172 -23.14 -9.21 2.94
CA ASP A 172 -23.10 -10.62 3.36
C ASP A 172 -23.39 -11.57 2.18
N ALA A 173 -24.30 -11.19 1.27
CA ALA A 173 -24.60 -11.96 0.07
C ALA A 173 -23.41 -12.06 -0.90
N GLU A 174 -22.59 -11.02 -1.01
CA GLU A 174 -21.36 -11.05 -1.80
C GLU A 174 -20.27 -11.87 -1.11
N VAL A 175 -20.16 -11.78 0.22
CA VAL A 175 -19.26 -12.65 1.00
C VAL A 175 -19.62 -14.13 0.78
N ASP A 176 -20.91 -14.47 0.89
CA ASP A 176 -21.40 -15.83 0.69
C ASP A 176 -21.11 -16.33 -0.73
N ALA A 177 -21.27 -15.47 -1.75
CA ALA A 177 -20.93 -15.79 -3.13
C ALA A 177 -19.44 -16.03 -3.33
N ILE A 178 -18.56 -15.19 -2.75
CA ILE A 178 -17.10 -15.36 -2.81
C ILE A 178 -16.67 -16.67 -2.13
N LEU A 179 -17.25 -16.97 -0.96
CA LEU A 179 -16.99 -18.22 -0.25
C LEU A 179 -17.43 -19.42 -1.08
N ALA A 180 -18.63 -19.39 -1.66
CA ALA A 180 -19.15 -20.46 -2.49
C ALA A 180 -18.31 -20.69 -3.76
N GLU A 181 -17.85 -19.61 -4.42
CA GLU A 181 -16.94 -19.70 -5.58
C GLU A 181 -15.60 -20.38 -5.19
N ALA A 182 -15.12 -20.12 -3.98
CA ALA A 182 -13.94 -20.79 -3.41
C ALA A 182 -14.21 -22.22 -2.91
N GLY A 183 -15.45 -22.73 -3.05
CA GLY A 183 -15.85 -24.06 -2.58
C GLY A 183 -16.07 -24.15 -1.07
N LEU A 184 -16.31 -23.02 -0.40
CA LEU A 184 -16.55 -22.91 1.04
C LEU A 184 -18.04 -22.70 1.31
N MET A 185 -18.55 -23.34 2.36
CA MET A 185 -19.92 -23.20 2.86
C MET A 185 -20.06 -21.96 3.76
N PRO A 186 -20.94 -20.98 3.45
CA PRO A 186 -21.04 -19.74 4.23
C PRO A 186 -21.58 -19.92 5.66
N ASP A 187 -22.35 -20.97 5.91
CA ASP A 187 -22.94 -21.29 7.21
C ASP A 187 -21.97 -21.99 8.17
N ARG A 188 -20.72 -22.23 7.75
CA ARG A 188 -19.69 -22.89 8.54
C ARG A 188 -18.52 -21.96 8.85
N PRO A 189 -17.88 -22.07 10.03
CA PRO A 189 -16.70 -21.27 10.35
C PRO A 189 -15.60 -21.44 9.31
N VAL A 190 -14.94 -20.34 8.94
CA VAL A 190 -13.80 -20.35 8.02
C VAL A 190 -12.57 -19.81 8.73
N VAL A 191 -11.46 -20.54 8.64
CA VAL A 191 -10.14 -20.06 9.04
C VAL A 191 -9.36 -19.70 7.78
N GLY A 192 -9.20 -18.40 7.54
CA GLY A 192 -8.36 -17.86 6.48
C GLY A 192 -6.88 -17.92 6.87
N MET A 193 -6.06 -18.48 5.99
CA MET A 193 -4.61 -18.57 6.15
C MET A 193 -3.94 -17.86 4.98
N VAL A 194 -3.30 -16.74 5.29
CA VAL A 194 -2.44 -16.01 4.35
C VAL A 194 -1.00 -16.43 4.61
N VAL A 195 -0.41 -17.20 3.70
CA VAL A 195 0.97 -17.67 3.81
C VAL A 195 1.79 -16.96 2.75
N ARG A 196 2.86 -16.28 3.18
CA ARG A 196 3.80 -15.59 2.28
C ARG A 196 5.18 -16.22 2.39
N GLU A 197 5.97 -16.17 1.33
CA GLU A 197 7.38 -16.56 1.41
C GLU A 197 8.17 -15.44 2.12
N TRP A 198 8.76 -15.78 3.25
CA TRP A 198 9.70 -14.95 4.01
C TRP A 198 10.77 -15.87 4.60
N ARG A 199 11.86 -15.31 5.13
CA ARG A 199 12.96 -16.11 5.69
C ARG A 199 12.45 -17.00 6.82
N GLY A 200 12.39 -18.30 6.56
CA GLY A 200 11.91 -19.32 7.49
C GLY A 200 10.44 -19.71 7.33
N ALA A 201 9.75 -19.20 6.31
CA ALA A 201 8.35 -19.55 6.01
C ALA A 201 8.16 -21.06 5.83
N ARG A 202 9.12 -21.74 5.19
CA ARG A 202 9.08 -23.20 4.95
C ARG A 202 9.05 -24.02 6.23
N GLU A 203 9.75 -23.58 7.28
CA GLU A 203 9.72 -24.26 8.58
C GLU A 203 8.35 -24.10 9.28
N ALA A 204 7.65 -22.99 9.01
CA ALA A 204 6.33 -22.70 9.56
C ALA A 204 5.19 -23.48 8.89
N LEU A 205 5.39 -24.02 7.67
CA LEU A 205 4.34 -24.74 6.93
C LEU A 205 3.80 -25.96 7.68
N GLY A 206 4.69 -26.75 8.31
CA GLY A 206 4.30 -27.92 9.10
C GLY A 206 3.41 -27.56 10.30
N PRO A 207 3.83 -26.62 11.16
CA PRO A 207 3.00 -26.03 12.21
C PRO A 207 1.66 -25.46 11.71
N LEU A 208 1.64 -24.65 10.65
CA LEU A 208 0.43 -24.06 10.09
C LEU A 208 -0.55 -25.15 9.60
N ALA A 209 -0.07 -26.18 8.92
CA ALA A 209 -0.90 -27.30 8.49
C ALA A 209 -1.49 -28.09 9.68
N ARG A 210 -0.77 -28.18 10.81
CA ARG A 210 -1.32 -28.76 12.04
C ARG A 210 -2.42 -27.90 12.64
N ILE A 211 -2.25 -26.58 12.66
CA ILE A 211 -3.26 -25.63 13.13
C ILE A 211 -4.52 -25.75 12.26
N GLY A 212 -4.39 -25.79 10.93
CA GLY A 212 -5.54 -25.97 10.04
C GLY A 212 -6.29 -27.28 10.28
N ARG A 213 -5.56 -28.40 10.44
CA ARG A 213 -6.19 -29.70 10.80
C ARG A 213 -6.83 -29.71 12.19
N MET A 214 -6.29 -28.95 13.13
CA MET A 214 -6.85 -28.81 14.47
C MET A 214 -8.16 -28.02 14.42
N ALA A 215 -8.16 -26.85 13.78
CA ALA A 215 -9.35 -26.03 13.59
C ALA A 215 -10.47 -26.80 12.86
N ALA A 216 -10.13 -27.57 11.82
CA ALA A 216 -11.11 -28.39 11.11
C ALA A 216 -11.74 -29.48 11.98
N ARG A 217 -11.00 -30.04 12.94
CA ARG A 217 -11.50 -31.11 13.82
C ARG A 217 -12.21 -30.59 15.06
N GLU A 218 -11.70 -29.53 15.67
CA GLU A 218 -12.18 -29.02 16.95
C GLU A 218 -13.30 -27.98 16.78
N TRP A 219 -13.28 -27.22 15.68
CA TRP A 219 -14.24 -26.13 15.43
C TRP A 219 -15.15 -26.38 14.22
N ASP A 220 -15.04 -27.56 13.60
CA ASP A 220 -15.71 -27.89 12.34
C ASP A 220 -15.47 -26.85 11.22
N ALA A 221 -14.32 -26.18 11.29
CA ALA A 221 -13.98 -25.06 10.42
C ALA A 221 -13.45 -25.51 9.06
N GLN A 222 -13.76 -24.73 8.02
CA GLN A 222 -13.17 -24.85 6.70
C GLN A 222 -11.88 -24.03 6.64
N ILE A 223 -10.87 -24.52 5.91
CA ILE A 223 -9.58 -23.82 5.79
C ILE A 223 -9.49 -23.18 4.41
N ALA A 224 -9.37 -21.85 4.38
CA ALA A 224 -9.17 -21.08 3.15
C ALA A 224 -7.70 -20.65 3.06
N ILE A 225 -6.99 -21.05 2.01
CA ILE A 225 -5.64 -20.53 1.73
C ILE A 225 -5.78 -19.32 0.81
N ILE A 226 -5.29 -18.18 1.25
CA ILE A 226 -5.49 -16.89 0.58
C ILE A 226 -4.14 -16.39 0.07
N ALA A 227 -4.02 -16.23 -1.24
CA ALA A 227 -2.84 -15.61 -1.85
C ALA A 227 -2.82 -14.11 -1.55
N PHE A 228 -1.70 -13.58 -1.07
CA PHE A 228 -1.56 -12.15 -0.80
C PHE A 228 -0.99 -11.39 -2.01
N GLN A 229 -0.21 -12.07 -2.85
CA GLN A 229 0.42 -11.51 -4.02
C GLN A 229 0.42 -12.50 -5.20
N THR A 230 -0.42 -12.26 -6.19
CA THR A 230 -0.50 -13.12 -7.39
C THR A 230 0.41 -12.61 -8.52
N PRO A 231 1.15 -13.48 -9.23
CA PRO A 231 1.12 -14.95 -9.19
C PRO A 231 2.23 -15.59 -8.32
N GLU A 232 2.79 -14.85 -7.36
CA GLU A 232 4.02 -15.22 -6.66
C GLU A 232 3.77 -16.10 -5.42
N ASP A 233 2.64 -15.88 -4.73
CA ASP A 233 2.11 -16.70 -3.63
C ASP A 233 1.20 -17.83 -4.15
#